data_AF-A0A7S1DU46-F1
#
_entry.id   AF-A0A7S1DU46-F1
#
_cell.length_a   1.000
_cell.length_b   1.000
_cell.length_c   1.000
_cell.angle_alpha   90.00
_cell.angle_beta   90.00
_cell.angle_gamma   90.00
#
_symmetry.space_group_name_H-M   'P 1'
#
loop_
_entity.id
_entity.type
_entity.pdbx_description
1 polymer ?
#
loop_
_entity_poly.entity_id
_entity_poly.type
_entity_poly.pdbx_seq_one_letter_code
_entity_poly.pdbx_strand_id
1 'polypeptide(L)'
;AWSERTDILEFLKRCGMPDLALDTLPVGAHTVAMDYLWMGTPLLTVAGEGWASRVASSVLNAAGIGWLSAWGLEDYEFVAKLLCEGDRLDRLREQLERDRWHVPLFDTKLSVSHLETAARLMWEVKSASLSPRHIVVANRV
;
A
#
# COMPACT_ATOMS: atom_id res chain seq x y z
N ALA A 1 24.18 11.87 -0.70
CA ALA A 1 23.65 13.09 -1.35
C ALA A 1 22.14 12.95 -1.48
N TRP A 2 21.40 14.06 -1.53
CA TRP A 2 19.95 14.04 -1.75
C TRP A 2 19.63 13.80 -3.22
N SER A 3 18.51 13.14 -3.52
CA SER A 3 18.09 12.91 -4.90
C SER A 3 17.49 14.18 -5.52
N GLU A 4 17.94 14.56 -6.71
CA GLU A 4 17.35 15.67 -7.48
C GLU A 4 16.01 15.25 -8.12
N ARG A 5 15.19 16.24 -8.48
CA ARG A 5 13.96 16.00 -9.26
C ARG A 5 14.31 15.44 -10.64
N THR A 6 13.58 14.41 -11.08
CA THR A 6 13.76 13.78 -12.39
C THR A 6 12.42 13.60 -13.12
N ASP A 7 12.46 13.03 -14.33
CA ASP A 7 11.27 12.45 -14.93
C ASP A 7 10.77 11.23 -14.15
N ILE A 8 9.57 10.76 -14.51
CA ILE A 8 8.88 9.67 -13.82
C ILE A 8 9.59 8.32 -13.95
N LEU A 9 10.24 8.03 -15.09
CA LEU A 9 10.89 6.74 -15.30
C LEU A 9 12.16 6.65 -14.45
N GLU A 10 12.93 7.73 -14.39
CA GLU A 10 14.10 7.80 -13.53
C GLU A 10 13.73 7.82 -12.05
N PHE A 11 12.63 8.47 -11.68
CA PHE A 11 12.09 8.41 -10.32
C PHE A 11 11.73 6.97 -9.93
N LEU A 12 11.00 6.24 -10.78
CA LEU A 12 10.63 4.85 -10.50
C LEU A 12 11.85 3.94 -10.37
N LYS A 13 12.87 4.09 -11.22
CA LYS A 13 14.13 3.33 -11.04
C LYS A 13 14.75 3.57 -9.67
N ARG A 14 14.74 4.83 -9.20
CA ARG A 14 15.24 5.20 -7.87
C ARG A 14 14.40 4.60 -6.76
N CYS A 15 13.09 4.45 -6.94
CA CYS A 15 12.24 3.76 -5.97
C CYS A 15 12.66 2.31 -5.73
N GLY A 16 13.27 1.62 -6.70
CA GLY A 16 13.72 0.22 -6.52
C GLY A 16 15.13 0.06 -5.90
N MET A 17 15.86 1.16 -5.72
CA MET A 17 17.24 1.13 -5.23
C MET A 17 17.37 0.88 -3.71
N PRO A 18 16.53 1.46 -2.83
CA PRO A 18 16.63 1.22 -1.40
C PRO A 18 16.27 -0.21 -1.03
N ASP A 19 16.93 -0.75 -0.02
CA ASP A 19 16.58 -2.05 0.57
C ASP A 19 15.25 -1.97 1.33
N LEU A 20 14.98 -0.84 2.00
CA LEU A 20 13.78 -0.57 2.77
C LEU A 20 13.40 0.92 2.66
N ALA A 21 12.12 1.20 2.41
CA ALA A 21 11.54 2.52 2.53
C ALA A 21 10.91 2.70 3.93
N LEU A 22 11.21 3.83 4.56
CA LEU A 22 10.65 4.22 5.86
C LEU A 22 9.59 5.30 5.63
N ASP A 23 8.35 5.02 6.01
CA ASP A 23 7.23 5.94 5.84
C ASP A 23 7.23 7.09 6.86
N THR A 24 6.46 8.13 6.59
CA THR A 24 6.36 9.34 7.41
C THR A 24 5.04 9.43 8.19
N LEU A 25 5.05 10.21 9.28
CA LEU A 25 3.88 10.47 10.11
C LEU A 25 3.70 11.98 10.35
N PRO A 26 2.47 12.48 10.55
CA PRO A 26 1.20 11.75 10.55
C PRO A 26 0.61 11.51 9.14
N VAL A 27 1.24 12.07 8.09
CA VAL A 27 0.84 11.83 6.70
C VAL A 27 1.82 10.83 6.10
N GLY A 28 1.34 9.61 5.89
CA GLY A 28 2.10 8.55 5.26
C GLY A 28 2.11 8.66 3.74
N ALA A 29 2.92 7.81 3.13
CA ALA A 29 3.06 7.66 1.70
C ALA A 29 1.74 7.21 1.08
N HIS A 30 1.33 7.92 0.03
CA HIS A 30 0.14 7.58 -0.77
C HIS A 30 0.60 6.93 -2.07
N THR A 31 0.74 7.70 -3.15
CA THR A 31 1.18 7.20 -4.45
C THR A 31 2.57 6.56 -4.37
N VAL A 32 3.50 7.20 -3.67
CA VAL A 32 4.89 6.71 -3.58
C VAL A 32 5.01 5.36 -2.86
N ALA A 33 4.05 5.01 -1.99
CA ALA A 33 4.02 3.67 -1.40
C ALA A 33 3.82 2.60 -2.46
N MET A 34 2.90 2.83 -3.40
CA MET A 34 2.68 1.93 -4.53
C MET A 34 3.89 1.89 -5.46
N ASP A 35 4.54 3.04 -5.70
CA ASP A 35 5.76 3.11 -6.53
C ASP A 35 6.91 2.27 -5.94
N TYR A 36 7.15 2.35 -4.63
CA TYR A 36 8.13 1.50 -3.95
C TYR A 36 7.81 0.01 -4.12
N LEU A 37 6.58 -0.40 -3.81
CA LEU A 37 6.18 -1.81 -3.91
C LEU A 37 6.22 -2.33 -5.37
N TRP A 38 5.82 -1.51 -6.34
CA TRP A 38 5.87 -1.87 -7.77
C TRP A 38 7.31 -2.13 -8.23
N MET A 39 8.24 -1.34 -7.70
CA MET A 39 9.67 -1.42 -7.98
C MET A 39 10.42 -2.43 -7.08
N GLY A 40 9.71 -3.15 -6.22
CA GLY A 40 10.25 -4.23 -5.40
C GLY A 40 10.86 -3.80 -4.06
N THR A 41 10.74 -2.52 -3.68
CA THR A 41 11.24 -2.03 -2.39
C THR A 41 10.16 -2.14 -1.32
N PRO A 42 10.38 -2.90 -0.23
CA PRO A 42 9.45 -2.96 0.89
C PRO A 42 9.33 -1.60 1.59
N LEU A 43 8.15 -1.33 2.14
CA LEU A 43 7.86 -0.10 2.88
C LEU A 43 7.33 -0.46 4.27
N LEU A 44 7.91 0.17 5.29
CA LEU A 44 7.47 0.07 6.68
C LEU A 44 6.73 1.35 7.06
N THR A 45 5.56 1.23 7.69
CA THR A 45 4.73 2.37 8.12
C THR A 45 4.19 2.17 9.53
N VAL A 46 3.59 3.22 10.11
CA VAL A 46 2.78 3.12 11.33
C VAL A 46 1.32 3.36 10.98
N ALA A 47 0.44 2.44 11.39
CA ALA A 47 -0.99 2.61 11.19
C ALA A 47 -1.56 3.62 12.20
N GLY A 48 -1.60 4.90 11.84
CA GLY A 48 -2.21 5.93 12.69
C GLY A 48 -3.75 5.84 12.73
N GLU A 49 -4.39 6.79 13.41
CA GLU A 49 -5.85 6.82 13.58
C GLU A 49 -6.59 7.46 12.40
N GLY A 50 -5.98 8.46 11.76
CA GLY A 50 -6.59 9.25 10.69
C GLY A 50 -6.45 8.62 9.30
N TRP A 51 -7.36 8.93 8.38
CA TRP A 51 -7.33 8.39 7.01
C TRP A 51 -5.97 8.58 6.32
N ALA A 52 -5.40 9.79 6.37
CA ALA A 52 -4.12 10.12 5.74
C ALA A 52 -2.93 9.35 6.32
N SER A 53 -3.04 8.88 7.56
CA SER A 53 -2.04 8.06 8.25
C SER A 53 -2.19 6.56 8.00
N ARG A 54 -3.22 6.14 7.25
CA ARG A 54 -3.55 4.72 7.04
C ARG A 54 -3.50 4.28 5.58
N VAL A 55 -3.17 5.19 4.66
CA VAL A 55 -3.10 4.88 3.22
C VAL A 55 -1.99 3.86 2.95
N ALA A 56 -0.77 4.08 3.45
CA ALA A 56 0.32 3.10 3.33
C ALA A 56 -0.05 1.74 3.94
N SER A 57 -0.70 1.72 5.12
CA SER A 57 -1.18 0.45 5.72
C SER A 57 -2.21 -0.26 4.84
N SER A 58 -3.12 0.49 4.21
CA SER A 58 -4.08 -0.07 3.25
C SER A 58 -3.38 -0.67 2.02
N VAL A 59 -2.36 0.03 1.51
CA VAL A 59 -1.52 -0.43 0.39
C VAL A 59 -0.79 -1.72 0.75
N LEU A 60 -0.16 -1.79 1.92
CA LEU A 60 0.54 -2.99 2.40
C LEU A 60 -0.39 -4.18 2.58
N ASN A 61 -1.61 -3.97 3.11
CA ASN A 61 -2.62 -5.01 3.19
C ASN A 61 -3.03 -5.54 1.82
N ALA A 62 -3.27 -4.65 0.85
CA ALA A 62 -3.61 -5.04 -0.51
C ALA A 62 -2.45 -5.74 -1.25
N ALA A 63 -1.21 -5.53 -0.81
CA ALA A 63 0.00 -6.21 -1.28
C ALA A 63 0.30 -7.53 -0.55
N GLY A 64 -0.50 -7.94 0.43
CA GLY A 64 -0.28 -9.20 1.19
C GLY A 64 0.84 -9.14 2.23
N ILE A 65 1.36 -7.95 2.52
CA ILE A 65 2.45 -7.70 3.49
C ILE A 65 2.02 -6.71 4.58
N GLY A 66 0.75 -6.79 4.99
CA GLY A 66 0.15 -5.89 5.98
C GLY A 66 0.86 -5.87 7.35
N TRP A 67 1.66 -6.90 7.65
CA TRP A 67 2.47 -6.97 8.87
C TRP A 67 3.59 -5.91 8.94
N LEU A 68 3.91 -5.23 7.82
CA LEU A 68 4.77 -4.03 7.80
C LEU A 68 4.02 -2.75 8.22
N SER A 69 2.82 -2.86 8.78
CA SER A 69 2.13 -1.77 9.47
C SER A 69 2.35 -1.91 10.98
N ALA A 70 3.29 -1.14 11.51
CA ALA A 70 3.64 -1.16 12.92
C ALA A 70 2.58 -0.45 13.80
N TRP A 71 2.56 -0.84 15.08
CA TRP A 71 1.66 -0.34 16.11
C TRP A 71 2.32 0.72 17.00
N GLY A 72 2.74 1.82 16.38
CA GLY A 72 3.45 2.92 17.04
C GLY A 72 4.94 2.91 16.77
N LEU A 73 5.65 3.91 17.32
CA LEU A 73 7.05 4.16 16.99
C LEU A 73 8.01 3.10 17.55
N GLU A 74 7.71 2.52 18.71
CA GLU A 74 8.53 1.48 19.34
C GLU A 74 8.54 0.20 18.49
N ASP A 75 7.35 -0.24 18.06
CA ASP A 75 7.19 -1.38 17.15
C ASP A 75 7.80 -1.08 15.77
N TYR A 76 7.64 0.15 15.27
CA TYR A 76 8.26 0.59 14.02
C TYR A 76 9.78 0.45 14.05
N GLU A 77 10.43 0.93 15.12
CA GLU A 77 11.88 0.81 15.29
C GLU A 77 12.32 -0.65 15.43
N PHE A 78 11.55 -1.45 16.19
CA PHE A 78 11.82 -2.88 16.35
C PHE A 78 11.74 -3.63 15.02
N VAL A 79 10.68 -3.44 14.25
CA VAL A 79 10.50 -4.07 12.93
C VAL A 79 11.60 -3.62 11.97
N ALA A 80 11.94 -2.32 11.94
CA ALA A 80 13.03 -1.83 11.09
C ALA A 80 14.37 -2.54 11.39
N LYS A 81 14.70 -2.71 12.67
CA LYS A 81 15.90 -3.45 13.09
C LYS A 81 15.83 -4.92 12.70
N LEU A 82 14.69 -5.56 12.97
CA LEU A 82 14.46 -6.97 12.65
C LEU A 82 14.64 -7.23 11.14
N LEU A 83 14.13 -6.34 10.28
CA LEU A 83 14.27 -6.47 8.84
C LEU A 83 15.74 -6.42 8.39
N CYS A 84 16.59 -5.67 9.07
CA CYS A 84 18.02 -5.56 8.76
C CYS A 84 18.84 -6.80 9.17
N GLU A 85 18.23 -7.82 9.77
CA GLU A 85 18.92 -9.04 10.19
C GLU A 85 18.87 -10.13 9.11
N GLY A 86 20.04 -10.67 8.76
CA GLY A 86 20.15 -11.81 7.84
C GLY A 86 19.69 -11.47 6.43
N ASP A 87 18.86 -12.35 5.84
CA ASP A 87 18.36 -12.26 4.46
C ASP A 87 16.88 -11.81 4.39
N ARG A 88 16.34 -11.21 5.46
CA ARG A 88 14.91 -10.88 5.56
C ARG A 88 14.46 -9.86 4.52
N LEU A 89 15.25 -8.81 4.30
CA LEU A 89 14.95 -7.82 3.26
C LEU A 89 15.02 -8.43 1.87
N ASP A 90 16.01 -9.28 1.59
CA ASP A 90 16.13 -9.98 0.31
C ASP A 90 14.90 -10.85 0.04
N ARG A 91 14.49 -11.67 1.01
CA ARG A 91 13.28 -12.49 0.91
C ARG A 91 12.01 -11.67 0.70
N LEU A 92 11.91 -10.51 1.34
CA LEU A 92 10.79 -9.59 1.15
C LEU A 92 10.77 -9.01 -0.27
N ARG A 93 11.93 -8.62 -0.80
CA ARG A 93 12.06 -8.13 -2.17
C ARG A 93 11.70 -9.23 -3.18
N GLU A 94 12.20 -10.45 -2.99
CA GLU A 94 11.82 -11.62 -3.80
C GLU A 94 10.32 -11.90 -3.74
N GLN A 95 9.71 -11.78 -2.55
CA GLN A 95 8.27 -11.90 -2.39
C GLN A 95 7.53 -10.83 -3.21
N LEU A 96 7.92 -9.57 -3.12
CA LEU A 96 7.30 -8.47 -3.86
C LEU A 96 7.42 -8.67 -5.38
N GLU A 97 8.60 -9.05 -5.87
CA GLU A 97 8.82 -9.29 -7.31
C GLU A 97 7.92 -10.41 -7.86
N ARG A 98 7.77 -11.50 -7.08
CA ARG A 98 6.91 -12.63 -7.43
C ARG A 98 5.44 -12.27 -7.38
N ASP A 99 5.01 -11.59 -6.31
CA ASP A 99 3.59 -11.43 -5.99
C ASP A 99 2.96 -10.19 -6.68
N ARG A 100 3.74 -9.18 -7.11
CA ARG A 100 3.22 -7.91 -7.66
C ARG A 100 2.23 -8.05 -8.81
N TRP A 101 2.32 -9.14 -9.60
CA TRP A 101 1.40 -9.40 -10.71
C TRP A 101 0.12 -10.12 -10.31
N HIS A 102 0.03 -10.56 -9.06
CA HIS A 102 -1.04 -11.41 -8.54
C HIS A 102 -1.75 -10.82 -7.33
N VAL A 103 -1.19 -9.77 -6.71
CA VAL A 103 -1.82 -9.08 -5.59
C VAL A 103 -2.96 -8.16 -6.03
N PRO A 104 -4.03 -8.03 -5.23
CA PRO A 104 -5.14 -7.11 -5.52
C PRO A 104 -4.70 -5.65 -5.72
N LEU A 105 -3.61 -5.22 -5.06
CA LEU A 105 -3.10 -3.84 -5.15
C LEU A 105 -2.90 -3.36 -6.58
N PHE A 106 -2.43 -4.23 -7.48
CA PHE A 106 -2.11 -3.87 -8.87
C PHE A 106 -3.09 -4.47 -9.89
N ASP A 107 -4.15 -5.13 -9.43
CA ASP A 107 -5.22 -5.61 -10.31
C ASP A 107 -6.20 -4.48 -10.64
N THR A 108 -5.94 -3.83 -11.78
CA THR A 108 -6.81 -2.76 -12.28
C THR A 108 -8.20 -3.28 -12.65
N LYS A 109 -8.32 -4.51 -13.17
CA LYS A 109 -9.62 -5.08 -13.56
C LYS A 109 -10.48 -5.31 -12.33
N LEU A 110 -9.89 -5.86 -11.27
CA LEU A 110 -10.55 -6.03 -9.98
C LEU A 110 -10.98 -4.67 -9.40
N SER A 111 -10.09 -3.68 -9.43
CA SER A 111 -10.38 -2.32 -8.95
C SER A 111 -11.56 -1.68 -9.68
N VAL A 112 -11.60 -1.79 -11.01
CA VAL A 112 -12.72 -1.31 -11.84
C VAL A 112 -14.01 -2.05 -11.50
N SER A 113 -13.98 -3.38 -11.42
CA SER A 113 -15.16 -4.19 -11.06
C SER A 113 -15.73 -3.81 -9.69
N HIS A 114 -14.87 -3.54 -8.69
CA HIS A 114 -15.30 -3.08 -7.39
C HIS A 114 -15.94 -1.69 -7.45
N LEU A 115 -15.33 -0.76 -8.19
CA LEU A 115 -15.87 0.58 -8.38
C LEU A 115 -17.24 0.56 -9.07
N GLU A 116 -17.39 -0.22 -10.13
CA GLU A 116 -18.66 -0.40 -10.85
C GLU A 116 -19.73 -1.04 -9.95
N THR A 117 -19.35 -1.98 -9.10
CA THR A 117 -20.25 -2.59 -8.11
C THR A 117 -20.69 -1.57 -7.07
N ALA A 118 -19.77 -0.76 -6.54
CA ALA A 118 -20.10 0.33 -5.62
C ALA A 118 -21.04 1.35 -6.28
N ALA A 119 -20.76 1.73 -7.53
CA ALA A 119 -21.59 2.67 -8.30
C ALA A 119 -23.01 2.15 -8.53
N ARG A 120 -23.17 0.86 -8.87
CA ARG A 120 -24.49 0.23 -8.99
C ARG A 120 -25.25 0.22 -7.67
N LEU A 121 -24.59 -0.16 -6.57
CA LEU A 121 -25.23 -0.14 -5.24
C LEU A 121 -25.64 1.28 -4.81
N MET A 122 -24.81 2.30 -5.10
CA MET A 122 -25.17 3.70 -4.88
C MET A 122 -26.40 4.10 -5.70
N TRP A 123 -26.47 3.68 -6.96
CA TRP A 123 -27.61 3.95 -7.83
C TRP A 123 -28.88 3.26 -7.35
N GLU A 124 -28.82 2.00 -6.93
CA GLU A 124 -29.96 1.26 -6.38
C GLU A 124 -30.55 1.97 -5.15
N VAL A 125 -29.72 2.36 -4.18
CA VAL A 125 -30.13 3.12 -2.99
C VAL A 125 -30.84 4.41 -3.41
N LYS A 126 -30.26 5.15 -4.36
CA LYS A 126 -30.82 6.42 -4.83
C LYS A 126 -32.13 6.23 -5.58
N SER A 127 -32.21 5.25 -6.49
CA SER A 127 -33.39 4.96 -7.31
C SER A 127 -34.59 4.48 -6.48
N ALA A 128 -34.32 3.79 -5.37
CA ALA A 128 -35.33 3.42 -4.38
C ALA A 128 -35.70 4.56 -3.41
N SER A 129 -35.17 5.78 -3.61
CA SER A 129 -35.38 6.94 -2.74
C SER A 129 -35.02 6.71 -1.27
N LEU A 130 -34.08 5.79 -1.01
CA LEU A 130 -33.54 5.53 0.32
C LEU A 130 -32.48 6.57 0.68
N SER A 131 -32.27 6.79 1.98
CA SER A 131 -31.18 7.64 2.47
C SER A 131 -29.81 7.00 2.19
N PRO A 132 -28.76 7.80 1.94
CA PRO A 132 -27.39 7.30 1.84
C PRO A 132 -27.00 6.44 3.04
N ARG A 133 -26.28 5.35 2.79
CA ARG A 133 -25.82 4.39 3.79
C ARG A 133 -24.41 3.90 3.47
N HIS A 134 -23.75 3.28 4.44
CA HIS A 134 -22.48 2.61 4.19
C HIS A 134 -22.62 1.52 3.13
N ILE A 135 -21.68 1.50 2.18
CA ILE A 135 -21.57 0.49 1.14
C ILE A 135 -20.22 -0.18 1.33
N VAL A 136 -20.22 -1.51 1.42
CA VAL A 136 -19.02 -2.32 1.50
C VAL A 136 -19.03 -3.27 0.32
N VAL A 137 -18.01 -3.16 -0.53
CA VAL A 137 -17.74 -4.12 -1.61
C VAL A 137 -16.64 -5.04 -1.13
N ALA A 138 -17.01 -6.27 -0.76
CA ALA A 138 -16.04 -7.27 -0.31
C ALA A 138 -15.29 -7.85 -1.51
N ASN A 139 -13.99 -8.11 -1.33
CA ASN A 139 -13.23 -8.96 -2.24
C ASN A 139 -13.89 -10.35 -2.25
N ARG A 140 -14.27 -10.85 -3.43
CA ARG A 140 -14.64 -12.26 -3.57
C ARG A 140 -13.33 -13.05 -3.51
N VAL A 141 -13.16 -13.85 -2.46
CA VAL A 141 -12.05 -14.80 -2.30
C VAL A 141 -12.26 -15.98 -3.25
#